data_AF-A0A402ALU5-F1
#
_entry.id   AF-A0A402ALU5-F1
#
_cell.length_a   1.000
_cell.length_b   1.000
_cell.length_c   1.000
_cell.angle_alpha   90.00
_cell.angle_beta   90.00
_cell.angle_gamma   90.00
#
_symmetry.space_group_name_H-M   'P 1'
#
loop_
_entity.id
_entity.type
_entity.pdbx_description
1 polymer ?
#
loop_
_entity_poly.entity_id
_entity_poly.type
_entity_poly.pdbx_seq_one_letter_code
_entity_poly.pdbx_strand_id
1 'polypeptide(L)' 'MIVEDHGRTIVTQASTITDESEYQRLWSLMTAMYAGYNNYQRHTERKIPVVLLQPESLS' A
#
# COMPACT_ATOMS: atom_id res chain seq x y z
N MET A 1 6.09 8.64 -9.80
CA MET A 1 6.94 7.42 -9.93
C MET A 1 6.33 6.50 -10.97
N ILE A 2 7.11 5.62 -11.61
CA ILE A 2 6.60 4.69 -12.62
C ILE A 2 6.50 3.29 -12.00
N VAL A 3 5.37 2.62 -12.20
CA VAL A 3 5.09 1.25 -11.76
C VAL A 3 4.87 0.38 -12.99
N GLU A 4 5.44 -0.82 -13.00
CA GLU A 4 5.13 -1.87 -13.97
C GLU A 4 4.23 -2.92 -13.32
N ASP A 5 3.07 -3.16 -13.92
CA ASP A 5 2.12 -4.18 -13.48
C ASP A 5 1.63 -4.98 -14.69
N HIS A 6 1.94 -6.27 -14.75
CA HIS A 6 1.58 -7.19 -15.84
C HIS A 6 1.80 -6.61 -17.26
N GLY A 7 2.96 -5.98 -17.50
CA GLY A 7 3.33 -5.38 -18.79
C GLY A 7 2.70 -4.00 -19.06
N ARG A 8 2.00 -3.41 -18.08
CA ARG A 8 1.50 -2.03 -18.14
C ARG A 8 2.44 -1.11 -17.39
N THR A 9 2.77 0.02 -18.00
CA THR A 9 3.52 1.10 -17.36
C THR A 9 2.56 2.18 -16.90
N ILE A 10 2.51 2.44 -15.59
CA ILE A 10 1.61 3.41 -14.97
C ILE A 10 2.44 4.49 -14.27
N VAL A 11 2.20 5.75 -14.62
CA VAL A 11 2.75 6.89 -13.87
C VAL A 11 1.84 7.13 -12.66
N THR A 12 2.43 7.14 -11.47
CA THR A 12 1.68 7.22 -10.21
C THR A 12 2.29 8.23 -9.24
N GLN A 13 1.45 8.93 -8.49
CA GLN A 13 1.84 9.61 -7.27
C GLN A 13 1.80 8.64 -6.08
N ALA A 14 2.87 8.61 -5.29
CA ALA A 14 2.94 7.82 -4.07
C ALA A 14 2.68 8.68 -2.84
N SER A 15 1.93 8.17 -1.88
CA SER A 15 1.71 8.78 -0.57
C SER A 15 1.65 7.73 0.53
N THR A 16 2.21 8.04 1.70
CA THR A 16 2.07 7.16 2.88
C THR A 16 0.75 7.48 3.57
N ILE A 17 -0.03 6.45 3.86
CA ILE A 17 -1.29 6.60 4.58
C ILE A 17 -1.02 6.92 6.04
N THR A 18 -1.51 8.08 6.48
CA THR A 18 -1.41 8.57 7.86
C THR A 18 -2.73 8.47 8.62
N ASP A 19 -3.88 8.46 7.92
CA ASP A 19 -5.18 8.23 8.52
C ASP A 19 -5.32 6.79 9.01
N GLU A 20 -5.73 6.62 10.27
CA GLU A 20 -5.79 5.29 10.89
C GLU A 20 -6.92 4.44 10.30
N SER A 21 -8.08 5.04 10.01
CA SER A 21 -9.22 4.28 9.50
C SER A 21 -8.93 3.71 8.11
N GLU A 22 -8.32 4.52 7.26
CA GLU A 22 -7.91 4.12 5.91
C GLU A 22 -6.75 3.12 5.95
N TYR A 23 -5.80 3.31 6.88
CA TYR A 23 -4.75 2.32 7.11
C TYR A 23 -5.34 0.94 7.45
N GLN A 24 -6.27 0.86 8.41
CA GLN A 24 -6.87 -0.41 8.82
C GLN A 24 -7.65 -1.07 7.69
N ARG A 25 -8.37 -0.28 6.89
CA ARG A 25 -9.08 -0.76 5.70
C ARG A 25 -8.11 -1.38 4.70
N LEU A 26 -7.04 -0.69 4.34
CA LEU A 26 -6.05 -1.16 3.36
C LEU A 26 -5.23 -2.34 3.89
N TRP A 27 -4.82 -2.31 5.15
CA TRP A 27 -4.12 -3.43 5.79
C TRP A 27 -4.96 -4.71 5.80
N SER A 28 -6.27 -4.57 6.05
CA SER A 28 -7.22 -5.70 6.00
C SER A 28 -7.30 -6.31 4.59
N LEU A 29 -7.34 -5.48 3.54
CA LEU A 29 -7.32 -5.97 2.15
C LEU A 29 -6.01 -6.67 1.80
N MET A 30 -4.86 -6.09 2.20
CA MET A 30 -3.55 -6.69 1.97
C MET A 30 -3.40 -8.04 2.68
N THR A 31 -3.86 -8.14 3.92
CA THR A 31 -3.76 -9.38 4.71
C THR A 31 -4.77 -10.45 4.30
N ALA A 32 -5.90 -10.06 3.70
CA ALA A 32 -6.81 -10.99 3.04
C ALA A 32 -6.16 -11.61 1.78
N MET A 33 -5.36 -10.83 1.03
CA MET A 33 -4.60 -11.35 -0.12
C MET A 33 -3.38 -12.18 0.32
N TYR A 34 -2.66 -11.73 1.36
CA TYR A 34 -1.51 -12.42 1.91
C TYR A 34 -1.41 -12.26 3.43
N ALA A 35 -1.82 -13.30 4.15
CA ALA A 35 -1.87 -13.31 5.62
C ALA A 35 -0.49 -13.08 6.30
N GLY A 36 0.62 -13.31 5.57
CA GLY A 36 1.97 -13.14 6.09
C GLY A 36 2.30 -11.69 6.53
N TYR A 37 1.62 -10.67 6.00
CA TYR A 37 1.83 -9.29 6.44
C TYR A 37 1.53 -9.08 7.93
N ASN A 38 0.51 -9.76 8.47
CA ASN A 38 0.22 -9.72 9.91
C ASN A 38 1.39 -10.26 10.73
N ASN A 39 2.11 -11.25 10.20
CA ASN A 39 3.27 -11.77 10.87
C ASN A 39 4.40 -10.73 10.91
N TYR A 40 4.64 -10.02 9.80
CA TYR A 40 5.68 -8.98 9.76
C TYR A 40 5.43 -7.87 10.80
N GLN A 41 4.18 -7.42 10.94
CA GLN A 41 3.83 -6.41 11.93
C GLN A 41 4.05 -6.90 13.37
N ARG A 42 3.85 -8.20 13.66
CA ARG A 42 4.12 -8.78 14.99
C ARG A 42 5.62 -8.81 15.34
N HIS A 43 6.49 -8.79 14.34
CA HIS A 43 7.94 -8.84 14.52
C HIS A 43 8.58 -7.46 14.66
N THR A 44 7.79 -6.40 14.78
CA THR A 44 8.32 -5.04 14.91
C THR A 44 7.39 -4.13 15.70
N GLU A 45 7.98 -3.23 16.49
CA GLU A 45 7.23 -2.26 17.29
C GLU A 45 6.75 -1.07 16.44
N ARG A 46 7.42 -0.78 15.32
CA ARG A 46 7.00 0.30 14.43
C ARG A 46 5.78 -0.12 13.63
N LYS A 47 4.82 0.79 13.45
CA LYS A 47 3.74 0.60 12.48
C LYS A 47 4.35 0.48 11.08
N ILE A 48 4.07 -0.61 10.37
CA ILE A 48 4.56 -0.81 9.01
C ILE A 48 3.84 0.20 8.11
N PRO A 49 4.55 1.07 7.37
CA PRO A 49 3.88 2.04 6.50
C PRO A 49 3.12 1.35 5.37
N VAL A 50 1.92 1.84 5.07
CA VAL A 50 1.18 1.50 3.85
C VAL A 50 1.32 2.67 2.88
N VAL A 51 1.80 2.40 1.68
CA VAL A 51 1.94 3.39 0.61
C VAL A 51 0.82 3.18 -0.41
N LEU A 52 0.07 4.24 -0.66
CA LEU A 52 -0.92 4.28 -1.72
C LEU A 52 -0.27 4.81 -3.00
N LEU A 53 -0.50 4.08 -4.09
CA LEU A 53 -0.08 4.49 -5.43
C LEU A 53 -1.35 4.93 -6.19
N GLN A 54 -1.43 6.22 -6.51
CA GLN A 54 -2.54 6.76 -7.29
C GLN A 54 -2.04 7.05 -8.70
N PRO A 55 -2.70 6.54 -9.76
CA PRO A 55 -2.37 6.96 -11.12
C PRO A 55 -2.41 8.48 -11.24
N GLU A 56 -1.40 9.05 -11.89
CA GLU A 56 -1.45 10.47 -12.25
C GLU A 56 -2.52 10.65 -13.33
N SER A 57 -3.48 11.53 -13.08
CA SER A 57 -4.36 12.00 -14.16
C SER A 57 -3.49 12.77 -15.14
N LEU A 58 -3.33 12.26 -16.36
CA LEU A 58 -2.82 13.06 -17.47
C LEU A 58 -3.84 14.18 -17.72
N SER A 59 -3.55 15.38 -17.21
CA SER A 59 -4.28 16.60 -17.52
C SER A 59 -4.07 17.02 -18.96
#